data_AF-A0A4Y6V861-F1
#
_entry.id   AF-A0A4Y6V861-F1
#
_cell.length_a   1.000
_cell.length_b   1.000
_cell.length_c   1.000
_cell.angle_alpha   90.00
_cell.angle_beta   90.00
_cell.angle_gamma   90.00
#
_symmetry.space_group_name_H-M   'P 1'
#
loop_
_entity.id
_entity.type
_entity.pdbx_description
1 polymer ?
#
loop_
_entity_poly.entity_id
_entity_poly.type
_entity_poly.pdbx_seq_one_letter_code
_entity_poly.pdbx_strand_id
1 'polypeptide(L)' 'MIWQDKNGAALTCLEKVRVLRENDAELRQILQDAFEDGILMGASADSMLRSFEAALETLKDPTAEVCSSRRLGGEEL' A
#
# COMPACT_ATOMS: atom_id res chain seq x y z
N MET A 1 -1.54 -1.50 14.13
CA MET A 1 -0.57 -1.54 13.01
C MET A 1 0.60 -0.63 13.36
N ILE A 2 1.84 -1.08 13.16
CA ILE A 2 3.04 -0.26 13.30
C ILE A 2 3.64 -0.13 11.90
N TRP A 3 3.68 1.09 11.37
CA TRP A 3 4.31 1.38 10.08
C TRP A 3 5.79 1.69 10.29
N GLN A 4 6.61 1.25 9.35
CA GLN A 4 8.06 1.46 9.37
C GLN A 4 8.48 2.45 8.27
N ASP A 5 9.52 3.22 8.55
CA ASP A 5 10.26 4.03 7.59
C ASP A 5 11.13 3.13 6.69
N LYS A 6 11.71 3.70 5.62
CA LYS A 6 12.68 3.04 4.71
C LYS A 6 13.85 2.37 5.43
N ASN A 7 14.21 2.84 6.64
CA ASN A 7 15.29 2.26 7.45
C ASN A 7 14.80 1.14 8.40
N GLY A 8 13.53 0.73 8.32
CA GLY A 8 12.93 -0.28 9.20
C GLY A 8 12.56 0.23 10.61
N ALA A 9 12.82 1.50 10.91
CA ALA A 9 12.43 2.13 12.17
C ALA A 9 10.94 2.45 12.19
N ALA A 10 10.28 2.35 13.35
CA ALA A 10 8.88 2.72 13.48
C ALA A 10 8.65 4.21 13.13
N LEU A 11 7.61 4.51 12.36
CA LEU A 11 7.19 5.89 12.11
C LEU A 11 6.65 6.50 13.40
N THR A 12 7.36 7.48 13.95
CA THR A 12 7.01 8.16 15.22
C THR A 12 6.37 9.54 15.01
N CYS A 13 6.46 10.11 13.81
CA CYS A 13 5.87 11.39 13.50
C CYS A 13 4.34 11.28 13.51
N LEU A 14 3.69 11.97 14.46
CA LEU A 14 2.24 11.90 14.68
C LEU A 14 1.45 12.21 13.41
N GLU A 15 1.81 13.27 12.68
CA GLU A 15 1.13 13.67 11.45
C GLU A 15 1.20 12.59 10.37
N LYS A 16 2.38 11.97 10.17
CA LYS A 16 2.54 10.88 9.19
C LYS A 16 1.70 9.67 9.59
N VAL A 17 1.72 9.30 10.87
CA VAL A 17 0.93 8.17 11.38
C VAL A 17 -0.57 8.45 11.28
N ARG A 18 -1.00 9.69 11.50
CA ARG A 18 -2.39 10.12 11.35
C ARG A 18 -2.85 9.92 9.90
N VAL A 19 -2.12 10.47 8.94
CA VAL A 19 -2.45 10.33 7.52
C VAL A 19 -2.48 8.86 7.09
N LEU A 20 -1.52 8.03 7.56
CA LEU A 20 -1.53 6.59 7.25
C LEU A 20 -2.73 5.85 7.85
N ARG A 21 -3.24 6.29 9.02
CA ARG A 21 -4.47 5.75 9.60
C ARG A 21 -5.71 6.18 8.82
N GLU A 22 -5.77 7.43 8.38
CA GLU A 22 -6.85 7.93 7.52
C GLU A 22 -6.89 7.12 6.22
N ASN A 23 -5.74 6.93 5.57
CA ASN A 23 -5.63 6.11 4.35
C ASN A 23 -6.04 4.64 4.57
N ASP A 24 -5.62 4.00 5.67
CA ASP A 24 -6.03 2.62 6.00
C ASP A 24 -7.55 2.52 6.22
N ALA A 25 -8.14 3.51 6.90
CA ALA A 25 -9.58 3.55 7.11
C ALA A 25 -10.33 3.71 5.78
N GLU A 26 -9.92 4.65 4.91
CA GLU A 26 -10.53 4.85 3.59
C GLU A 26 -10.41 3.60 2.72
N LEU A 27 -9.24 2.95 2.67
CA LEU A 27 -9.05 1.72 1.91
C LEU A 27 -9.98 0.60 2.41
N ARG A 28 -10.14 0.45 3.72
CA ARG A 28 -11.05 -0.56 4.29
C ARG A 28 -12.49 -0.30 3.89
N GLN A 29 -12.92 0.96 3.90
CA GLN A 29 -14.28 1.31 3.48
C GLN A 29 -14.49 0.95 2.00
N ILE A 30 -13.57 1.35 1.12
CA ILE A 30 -13.67 1.04 -0.31
C ILE A 30 -13.68 -0.48 -0.57
N LEU A 31 -12.81 -1.24 0.12
CA LEU A 31 -12.78 -2.69 -0.01
C LEU A 31 -14.07 -3.35 0.48
N GLN A 32 -14.64 -2.83 1.57
CA GLN A 32 -15.89 -3.34 2.13
C GLN A 32 -17.07 -3.05 1.20
N ASP A 33 -17.18 -1.83 0.67
CA ASP A 33 -18.21 -1.45 -0.31
C ASP A 33 -18.10 -2.32 -1.58
N ALA A 34 -16.89 -2.48 -2.12
CA ALA A 34 -16.66 -3.33 -3.29
C ALA A 34 -16.99 -4.81 -3.01
N PHE A 35 -16.72 -5.29 -1.81
CA PHE A 35 -17.08 -6.64 -1.39
C PHE A 35 -18.59 -6.82 -1.36
N GLU A 36 -19.32 -5.91 -0.70
CA GLU A 36 -20.78 -5.93 -0.61
C GLU A 36 -21.44 -5.88 -1.99
N ASP A 37 -20.97 -4.99 -2.87
CA ASP A 37 -21.45 -4.90 -4.24
C ASP A 37 -21.24 -6.21 -5.00
N GLY A 38 -20.05 -6.84 -4.87
CA GLY A 38 -19.77 -8.12 -5.50
C GLY A 38 -20.70 -9.24 -5.02
N ILE A 39 -20.95 -9.32 -3.71
CA ILE A 39 -21.89 -10.29 -3.14
C ILE A 39 -23.31 -10.03 -3.64
N LEU A 40 -23.76 -8.78 -3.67
CA LEU A 40 -25.09 -8.40 -4.17
C LEU A 40 -25.27 -8.75 -5.65
N MET A 41 -24.19 -8.70 -6.44
CA MET A 41 -24.17 -9.07 -7.85
C MET A 41 -24.02 -10.59 -8.09
N GLY A 42 -23.95 -11.39 -7.02
CA GLY A 42 -23.91 -12.86 -7.08
C GLY A 42 -22.50 -13.46 -7.16
N ALA A 43 -21.44 -12.69 -6.91
CA ALA A 43 -20.11 -13.24 -6.75
C ALA A 43 -20.00 -14.04 -5.44
N SER A 44 -19.12 -15.05 -5.43
CA SER A 44 -18.79 -15.75 -4.18
C SER A 44 -17.77 -14.95 -3.37
N ALA A 45 -17.87 -15.03 -2.04
CA ALA A 45 -16.92 -14.38 -1.13
C ALA A 45 -15.45 -14.80 -1.40
N ASP A 46 -15.22 -16.09 -1.65
CA ASP A 46 -13.88 -16.63 -1.97
C ASP A 46 -13.33 -16.01 -3.27
N SER A 47 -14.14 -15.87 -4.32
CA SER A 47 -13.71 -15.26 -5.58
C SER A 47 -13.37 -13.78 -5.42
N MET A 48 -14.13 -13.06 -4.59
CA MET A 48 -13.87 -11.64 -4.30
C MET A 48 -12.55 -11.46 -3.53
N LEU A 49 -12.34 -12.25 -2.48
CA LEU A 49 -11.12 -12.19 -1.66
C LEU A 49 -9.88 -12.52 -2.50
N ARG A 50 -9.92 -13.57 -3.33
CA ARG A 50 -8.81 -13.89 -4.26
C ARG A 50 -8.50 -12.74 -5.21
N SER A 51 -9.53 -12.06 -5.70
CA SER A 51 -9.35 -10.92 -6.60
C SER A 51 -8.68 -9.74 -5.90
N PHE A 52 -9.02 -9.49 -4.62
CA PHE A 52 -8.35 -8.47 -3.82
C PHE A 52 -6.90 -8.83 -3.51
N GLU A 53 -6.61 -10.09 -3.16
CA GLU A 53 -5.24 -10.57 -2.96
C GLU A 53 -4.40 -10.38 -4.23
N ALA A 54 -4.92 -10.78 -5.39
CA ALA A 54 -4.24 -10.59 -6.67
C ALA A 54 -4.02 -9.10 -7.00
N ALA A 55 -4.96 -8.22 -6.65
CA ALA A 55 -4.80 -6.78 -6.84
C ALA A 55 -3.63 -6.23 -6.00
N LEU A 56 -3.47 -6.69 -4.76
CA LEU A 56 -2.37 -6.29 -3.87
C LEU A 56 -0.99 -6.68 -4.44
N GLU A 57 -0.89 -7.82 -5.14
CA GLU A 57 0.36 -8.28 -5.78
C GLU A 57 0.82 -7.36 -6.92
N THR A 58 -0.09 -6.61 -7.54
CA THR A 58 0.20 -5.73 -8.66
C THR A 58 0.52 -4.29 -8.26
N LEU A 59 0.51 -3.98 -6.95
CA LEU A 59 0.84 -2.65 -6.44
C LEU A 59 2.27 -2.27 -6.83
N LYS A 60 2.42 -1.09 -7.42
CA LYS A 60 3.73 -0.56 -7.83
C LYS A 60 4.30 0.30 -6.71
N ASP A 61 5.54 0.02 -6.35
CA ASP A 61 6.29 0.92 -5.47
C ASP A 61 6.70 2.19 -6.25
N PRO A 62 6.25 3.38 -5.83
CA PRO A 62 6.56 4.62 -6.53
C PRO A 62 8.02 5.07 -6.38
N THR A 63 8.80 4.43 -5.50
CA THR A 63 10.21 4.77 -5.24
C THR A 63 11.20 3.84 -5.96
N ALA A 64 10.73 2.69 -6.44
CA ALA A 64 11.53 1.66 -7.10
C ALA A 64 12.16 2.16 -8.42
N GLU A 65 11.51 3.08 -9.12
CA GLU A 65 12.02 3.63 -10.39
C GLU A 65 13.11 4.71 -10.20
N VAL A 66 13.25 5.27 -8.99
CA VAL A 66 14.19 6.38 -8.72
C VAL A 66 15.62 5.90 -8.46
N CYS A 67 15.84 4.59 -8.25
CA CYS A 67 17.16 4.04 -7.89
C CYS A 67 18.07 3.64 -9.08
N SER A 68 17.68 3.93 -10.32
CA SER A 68 18.45 3.53 -11.51
C SER A 68 19.50 4.55 -11.97
N SER A 69 19.60 5.74 -11.36
CA SER A 69 20.42 6.85 -11.91
C SER A 69 21.31 7.62 -10.92
N ARG A 70 21.58 7.10 -9.71
CA ARG A 70 22.55 7.72 -8.77
C ARG A 70 23.67 6.78 -8.36
N ARG A 71 24.27 6.12 -9.35
CA ARG A 71 25.56 5.43 -9.18
C ARG A 71 26.59 5.89 -10.20
N LEU A 72 26.68 7.21 -10.45
CA LEU A 72 27.85 7.85 -11.06
C LEU A 72 27.95 9.28 -10.50
N GLY A 73 28.97 9.54 -9.70
CA GLY A 73 29.34 10.91 -9.29
C GLY A 73 29.80 11.01 -7.84
N GLY A 74 31.13 10.91 -7.64
CA GLY A 74 31.78 11.57 -6.52
C GLY A 74 32.73 10.73 -5.67
N GLU A 75 33.73 10.09 -6.28
CA GLU A 75 34.95 9.73 -5.57
C GLU A 75 36.13 10.04 -6.50
N GLU A 76 36.61 11.28 -6.48
CA GLU A 76 37.95 11.64 -6.97
C GLU A 76 38.52 12.69 -6.02
N LEU A 77 39.65 12.33 -5.39
CA LEU A 77 40.57 13.21 -4.65
C LEU A 77 41.30 14.15 -5.60
#